data_AF-A0A3E2BP32-F1
#
_entry.id   AF-A0A3E2BP32-F1
#
_cell.length_a   1.000
_cell.length_b   1.000
_cell.length_c   1.000
_cell.angle_alpha   90.00
_cell.angle_beta   90.00
_cell.angle_gamma   90.00
#
_symmetry.space_group_name_H-M   'P 1'
#
loop_
_entity.id
_entity.type
_entity.pdbx_description
1 polymer ?
#
loop_
_entity_poly.entity_id
_entity_poly.type
_entity_poly.pdbx_seq_one_letter_code
_entity_poly.pdbx_strand_id
1 'polypeptide(L)'
;MDYLVFTLPGCAKCDKIKDLLKARGFQAVEYDVSTKEGRNKIREYIKMLRRDSSGSVIIPTLIIEDNGQATAVLNSAEELDLWLKSRV
;
A
#
# COMPACT_ATOMS: atom_id res chain seq x y z
N MET A 1 -0.14 -10.25 -10.35
CA MET A 1 -0.05 -9.65 -9.01
C MET A 1 0.19 -8.19 -9.19
N ASP A 2 -0.73 -7.39 -8.69
CA ASP A 2 -0.74 -5.94 -8.87
C ASP A 2 -0.49 -5.29 -7.51
N TYR A 3 0.40 -4.30 -7.50
CA TYR A 3 0.82 -3.60 -6.28
C TYR A 3 0.29 -2.18 -6.35
N LEU A 4 -0.67 -1.85 -5.49
CA LEU A 4 -1.27 -0.51 -5.41
C LEU A 4 -0.76 0.15 -4.13
N VAL A 5 0.04 1.21 -4.27
CA VAL A 5 0.60 1.93 -3.11
C VAL A 5 -0.13 3.25 -2.94
N PHE A 6 -0.83 3.38 -1.83
CA PHE A 6 -1.48 4.61 -1.41
C PHE A 6 -0.54 5.42 -0.53
N THR A 7 -0.26 6.64 -0.96
CA THR A 7 0.73 7.53 -0.37
C THR A 7 0.13 8.87 0.02
N LEU A 8 0.90 9.64 0.78
CA LEU A 8 0.67 11.06 1.04
C LEU A 8 1.96 11.83 0.74
N PRO A 9 1.88 13.11 0.34
CA PRO A 9 3.04 13.95 0.11
C PRO A 9 3.87 14.11 1.39
N GLY A 10 5.20 14.08 1.26
CA GLY A 10 6.13 14.24 2.38
C GLY A 10 6.23 13.00 3.31
N CYS A 11 5.69 11.86 2.90
CA CYS A 11 5.68 10.64 3.70
C CYS A 11 6.95 9.79 3.51
N ALA A 12 7.94 9.95 4.39
CA ALA A 12 9.18 9.16 4.34
C ALA A 12 8.97 7.63 4.39
N LYS A 13 7.91 7.15 5.07
CA LYS A 13 7.56 5.72 5.09
C LYS A 13 7.06 5.24 3.72
N CYS A 14 6.39 6.11 2.98
CA CYS A 14 5.88 5.84 1.65
C CYS A 14 7.03 5.70 0.64
N ASP A 15 8.09 6.52 0.78
CA ASP A 15 9.27 6.37 -0.06
C ASP A 15 9.98 5.04 0.20
N LYS A 16 10.15 4.64 1.46
CA LYS A 16 10.75 3.34 1.81
C LYS A 16 10.06 2.14 1.18
N ILE A 17 8.72 2.09 1.20
CA ILE A 17 7.98 0.95 0.62
C ILE A 17 8.09 0.95 -0.91
N LYS A 18 8.10 2.13 -1.54
CA LYS A 18 8.30 2.28 -2.99
C LYS A 18 9.70 1.85 -3.42
N ASP A 19 10.73 2.28 -2.69
CA ASP A 19 12.11 1.87 -2.93
C ASP A 19 12.27 0.36 -2.79
N LEU A 20 11.64 -0.26 -1.78
CA LEU A 20 11.68 -1.71 -1.62
C LEU A 20 11.00 -2.44 -2.79
N LEU A 21 9.82 -1.99 -3.22
CA LEU A 21 9.13 -2.57 -4.39
C LEU A 21 10.00 -2.47 -5.65
N LYS A 22 10.59 -1.29 -5.88
CA LYS A 22 11.47 -1.03 -7.02
C LYS A 22 12.74 -1.88 -6.96
N ALA A 23 13.38 -1.99 -5.79
CA ALA A 23 14.59 -2.80 -5.59
C ALA A 23 14.33 -4.30 -5.82
N ARG A 24 13.11 -4.76 -5.54
CA ARG A 24 12.66 -6.14 -5.81
C ARG A 24 12.15 -6.34 -7.25
N GLY A 25 12.14 -5.30 -8.08
CA GLY A 25 11.68 -5.35 -9.47
C GLY A 25 10.16 -5.40 -9.64
N PHE A 26 9.39 -5.08 -8.60
CA PHE A 26 7.92 -5.02 -8.69
C PHE A 26 7.48 -3.68 -9.28
N GLN A 27 6.56 -3.74 -10.23
CA GLN A 27 5.85 -2.55 -10.71
C GLN A 27 4.68 -2.26 -9.78
N ALA A 28 4.65 -1.05 -9.23
CA ALA A 28 3.60 -0.59 -8.36
C ALA A 28 2.96 0.68 -8.91
N VAL A 29 1.63 0.74 -8.82
CA VAL A 29 0.86 1.95 -9.15
C VAL A 29 0.71 2.78 -7.89
N GLU A 30 1.19 4.02 -7.95
CA GLU A 30 1.08 4.97 -6.83
C GLU A 30 -0.20 5.78 -6.92
N TYR A 31 -0.91 5.90 -5.80
CA TYR A 31 -2.08 6.76 -5.64
C TYR A 31 -1.90 7.71 -4.45
N ASP A 32 -1.79 9.02 -4.73
CA ASP A 32 -1.76 10.05 -3.67
C ASP A 32 -3.18 10.28 -3.12
N VAL A 33 -3.40 9.93 -1.84
CA VAL A 33 -4.70 10.09 -1.18
C VAL A 33 -5.00 11.52 -0.74
N SER A 34 -4.15 12.48 -1.07
CA SER A 34 -4.48 13.92 -1.04
C SER A 34 -5.31 14.32 -2.25
N THR A 35 -5.14 13.62 -3.37
CA THR A 35 -5.87 13.88 -4.61
C THR A 35 -7.29 13.31 -4.56
N LYS A 36 -8.18 13.78 -5.44
CA LYS A 36 -9.53 13.20 -5.56
C LYS A 36 -9.47 11.74 -6.05
N GLU A 37 -8.56 11.46 -6.98
CA GLU A 37 -8.39 10.14 -7.56
C GLU A 37 -7.93 9.11 -6.52
N GLY A 38 -6.84 9.40 -5.80
CA GLY A 38 -6.34 8.49 -4.76
C GLY A 38 -7.35 8.27 -3.63
N ARG A 39 -8.11 9.31 -3.23
CA ARG A 39 -9.21 9.15 -2.25
C ARG A 39 -10.34 8.28 -2.74
N ASN A 40 -10.70 8.36 -4.01
CA ASN A 40 -11.74 7.50 -4.56
C ASN A 40 -11.25 6.06 -4.66
N LYS A 41 -10.00 5.88 -5.13
CA LYS A 41 -9.40 4.56 -5.30
C LYS A 41 -9.20 3.84 -3.97
N ILE A 42 -8.68 4.50 -2.94
CA ILE A 42 -8.48 3.85 -1.63
C ILE A 42 -9.81 3.45 -0.96
N ARG A 43 -10.90 4.18 -1.23
CA ARG A 43 -12.23 3.83 -0.69
C ARG A 43 -12.79 2.52 -1.22
N GLU A 44 -12.35 2.06 -2.40
CA GLU A 44 -12.72 0.74 -2.91
C GLU A 44 -12.29 -0.37 -1.94
N TYR A 45 -11.24 -0.13 -1.16
CA TYR A 45 -10.65 -1.08 -0.20
C TYR A 45 -11.04 -0.83 1.26
N ILE A 46 -11.98 0.09 1.54
CA ILE A 46 -12.26 0.62 2.90
C ILE A 46 -12.48 -0.44 3.98
N LYS A 47 -12.99 -1.62 3.62
CA LYS A 47 -13.26 -2.74 4.54
C LYS A 47 -11.99 -3.47 5.00
N MET A 48 -10.89 -3.34 4.24
CA MET A 48 -9.62 -4.02 4.50
C MET A 48 -8.55 -3.09 5.06
N LEU A 49 -8.79 -1.77 5.02
CA LEU A 49 -7.85 -0.76 5.49
C LEU A 49 -7.70 -0.80 7.01
N ARG A 50 -6.46 -0.81 7.47
CA ARG A 50 -6.15 -0.61 8.88
C ARG A 50 -6.28 0.86 9.25
N ARG A 51 -6.74 1.10 10.47
CA ARG A 51 -6.96 2.44 11.01
C ARG A 51 -6.17 2.63 12.29
N ASP A 52 -5.68 3.84 12.48
CA ASP A 52 -5.04 4.28 13.72
C ASP A 52 -6.09 4.51 14.83
N SER A 53 -5.64 4.74 16.07
CA SER A 53 -6.48 5.09 17.22
C SER A 53 -7.41 6.28 16.98
N SER A 54 -7.04 7.21 16.10
CA SER A 54 -7.90 8.33 15.70
C SER A 54 -8.95 7.97 14.63
N GLY A 55 -9.03 6.71 14.20
CA GLY A 55 -9.94 6.25 13.14
C GLY A 55 -9.50 6.62 11.72
N SER A 56 -8.33 7.23 11.55
CA SER A 56 -7.73 7.57 10.26
C SER A 56 -7.08 6.35 9.61
N VAL A 57 -7.13 6.26 8.28
CA VAL A 57 -6.42 5.21 7.53
C VAL A 57 -4.92 5.35 7.72
N ILE A 58 -4.24 4.22 7.97
CA ILE A 58 -2.78 4.20 8.12
C ILE A 58 -2.13 4.38 6.74
N ILE A 59 -1.18 5.30 6.63
CA ILE A 59 -0.40 5.55 5.41
C ILE A 59 1.09 5.33 5.69
N PRO A 60 1.87 4.69 4.79
CA PRO A 60 1.44 4.14 3.50
C PRO A 60 0.47 2.96 3.66
N THR A 61 -0.31 2.69 2.61
CA THR A 61 -1.04 1.43 2.47
C THR A 61 -0.66 0.82 1.13
N LEU A 62 -0.11 -0.39 1.15
CA LEU A 62 0.10 -1.24 -0.02
C LEU A 62 -1.00 -2.30 -0.07
N ILE A 63 -1.76 -2.32 -1.17
CA ILE A 63 -2.67 -3.40 -1.51
C ILE A 63 -1.98 -4.30 -2.53
N ILE A 64 -2.02 -5.60 -2.28
CA ILE A 64 -1.54 -6.61 -3.23
C ILE A 64 -2.75 -7.35 -3.77
N GLU A 65 -2.99 -7.22 -5.07
CA GLU A 65 -4.07 -7.91 -5.76
C GLU A 65 -3.54 -9.14 -6.51
N ASP A 66 -4.32 -10.20 -6.48
CA ASP A 66 -4.13 -11.38 -7.32
C ASP A 66 -5.46 -11.68 -8.02
N ASN A 67 -5.43 -11.74 -9.36
CA ASN A 67 -6.63 -11.95 -10.17
C ASN A 67 -7.79 -10.98 -9.85
N GLY A 68 -7.48 -9.71 -9.56
CA GLY A 68 -8.47 -8.67 -9.22
C GLY A 68 -9.03 -8.76 -7.80
N GLN A 69 -8.49 -9.64 -6.95
CA GLN A 69 -8.86 -9.75 -5.55
C GLN A 69 -7.72 -9.29 -4.66
N ALA A 70 -8.00 -8.37 -3.73
CA ALA A 70 -7.04 -7.96 -2.71
C ALA A 70 -6.70 -9.14 -1.79
N THR A 71 -5.44 -9.56 -1.80
CA THR A 71 -4.92 -10.69 -1.01
C THR A 71 -4.14 -10.25 0.22
N ALA A 72 -3.62 -9.02 0.24
CA ALA A 72 -2.90 -8.48 1.39
C ALA A 72 -3.04 -6.95 1.47
N VAL A 73 -2.97 -6.45 2.72
CA VAL A 73 -2.90 -5.02 3.06
C VAL A 73 -1.74 -4.82 4.03
N LEU A 74 -0.76 -4.04 3.61
CA LEU A 74 0.50 -3.81 4.32
C LEU A 74 0.71 -2.30 4.51
N ASN A 75 1.27 -1.88 5.65
CA ASN A 75 1.39 -0.46 6.01
C ASN A 75 2.83 0.01 6.21
N SER A 76 3.81 -0.84 5.91
CA SER A 76 5.24 -0.56 6.09
C SER A 76 6.12 -1.39 5.17
N ALA A 77 7.37 -0.97 4.98
CA ALA A 77 8.36 -1.73 4.21
C ALA A 77 8.74 -3.03 4.94
N GLU A 78 8.76 -2.99 6.27
CA GLU A 78 8.99 -4.16 7.13
C GLU A 78 7.92 -5.23 6.91
N GLU A 79 6.64 -4.85 6.87
CA GLU A 79 5.56 -5.78 6.55
C GLU A 79 5.66 -6.35 5.14
N LEU A 80 6.07 -5.54 4.15
CA LEU A 80 6.33 -6.02 2.80
C LEU A 80 7.45 -7.06 2.77
N ASP A 81 8.58 -6.80 3.43
CA ASP A 81 9.70 -7.75 3.46
C ASP A 81 9.30 -9.07 4.14
N LEU A 82 8.56 -9.00 5.26
CA LEU A 82 8.02 -10.19 5.94
C LEU A 82 7.04 -10.97 5.05
N TRP A 83 6.13 -10.28 4.37
CA TRP A 83 5.16 -10.91 3.48
C TRP A 83 5.84 -11.60 2.29
N LEU A 84 6.87 -10.96 1.71
CA LEU A 84 7.65 -11.55 0.62
C LEU A 84 8.37 -12.83 1.07
N LYS A 85 8.97 -12.82 2.26
CA LYS A 85 9.63 -14.00 2.85
C LYS A 85 8.67 -15.16 3.12
N SER A 86 7.42 -14.86 3.46
CA SER A 86 6.38 -15.88 3.69
C SER A 86 5.94 -16.63 2.42
N ARG A 87 6.34 -16.16 1.24
CA ARG A 87 5.96 -16.74 -0.06
C ARG A 87 7.09 -17.51 -0.74
N VAL A 88 8.25 -17.60 -0.08
CA VAL A 88 9.42 -18.39 -0.52
C VAL A 88 9.36 -19.81 0.03
#